data_AF-A0A7I7RWB2-F1
#
_entry.id   AF-A0A7I7RWB2-F1
#
_cell.length_a   1.000
_cell.length_b   1.000
_cell.length_c   1.000
_cell.angle_alpha   90.00
_cell.angle_beta   90.00
_cell.angle_gamma   90.00
#
_symmetry.space_group_name_H-M   'P 1'
#
loop_
_entity.id
_entity.type
_entity.pdbx_description
1 polymer ?
#
loop_
_entity_poly.entity_id
_entity_poly.type
_entity_poly.pdbx_seq_one_letter_code
_entity_poly.pdbx_strand_id
1 'polypeptide(L)'
;MPEPVVLQKLLTGAVAAAIVEAGSDHVGGYVTLASEVASLRTPRQLLAAYGVDGAPEFADVVRFEQPRLATLARPGPAERPWQTFPSGFLLGDSLARVWVMGRTRYSYGAEYWRIRADGEQKCLSNYAGVARGWAGARQWRPPSPIVGTMARWRGGEFFADVRADLVLLSAITGDGPSGFEQVRPGAWVSTVPASECEIFERVFTAEVDGVPVRLLRRSASQARVLLLSDDPAEAEGIGATLVEPGVYEAIVETSRLANTQGVENQLTGAAE
;
A
#
# COMPACT_ATOMS: atom_id res chain seq x y z
N MET A 1 -21.71 13.65 -2.04
CA MET A 1 -20.62 12.66 -2.15
C MET A 1 -20.43 12.04 -0.78
N PRO A 2 -20.47 10.71 -0.63
CA PRO A 2 -20.16 10.08 0.66
C PRO A 2 -18.73 10.45 1.08
N GLU A 3 -18.51 10.62 2.39
CA GLU A 3 -17.18 10.86 2.94
C GLU A 3 -16.20 9.75 2.53
N PRO A 4 -14.92 10.09 2.26
CA PRO A 4 -13.93 9.09 1.90
C PRO A 4 -13.74 8.11 3.06
N VAL A 5 -13.73 6.82 2.74
CA VAL A 5 -13.43 5.76 3.72
C VAL A 5 -11.96 5.87 4.11
N VAL A 6 -11.68 6.22 5.36
CA VAL A 6 -10.31 6.29 5.89
C VAL A 6 -9.96 4.97 6.57
N LEU A 7 -8.92 4.33 6.04
CA LEU A 7 -8.31 3.13 6.61
C LEU A 7 -7.17 3.49 7.54
N GLN A 8 -6.95 2.65 8.55
CA GLN A 8 -5.76 2.67 9.40
C GLN A 8 -5.01 1.34 9.27
N LYS A 9 -3.69 1.44 9.08
CA LYS A 9 -2.76 0.31 9.10
C LYS A 9 -1.81 0.44 10.28
N LEU A 10 -1.74 -0.58 11.14
CA LEU A 10 -0.66 -0.72 12.11
C LEU A 10 0.64 -1.08 11.38
N LEU A 11 1.72 -0.36 11.68
CA LEU A 11 3.03 -0.61 11.09
C LEU A 11 3.88 -1.52 11.97
N THR A 12 4.58 -2.47 11.35
CA THR A 12 5.75 -3.10 11.97
C THR A 12 6.93 -2.13 11.93
N GLY A 13 7.93 -2.33 12.78
CA GLY A 13 9.15 -1.52 12.76
C GLY A 13 9.85 -1.53 11.40
N ALA A 14 9.83 -2.66 10.69
CA ALA A 14 10.40 -2.80 9.34
C ALA A 14 9.66 -1.95 8.30
N VAL A 15 8.32 -1.94 8.33
CA VAL A 15 7.51 -1.12 7.39
C VAL A 15 7.65 0.37 7.71
N ALA A 16 7.64 0.73 8.99
CA ALA A 16 7.90 2.11 9.43
C ALA A 16 9.28 2.60 8.97
N ALA A 17 10.33 1.79 9.14
CA ALA A 17 11.67 2.10 8.66
C ALA A 17 11.70 2.20 7.12
N ALA A 18 11.01 1.32 6.39
CA ALA A 18 10.96 1.39 4.93
C ALA A 18 10.31 2.68 4.41
N ILE A 19 9.31 3.22 5.10
CA ILE A 19 8.72 4.53 4.78
C ILE A 19 9.74 5.64 5.02
N VAL A 20 10.32 5.71 6.22
CA VAL A 20 11.21 6.81 6.61
C VAL A 20 12.55 6.80 5.86
N GLU A 21 13.15 5.62 5.71
CA GLU A 21 14.51 5.48 5.16
C GLU A 21 14.50 5.37 3.64
N ALA A 22 13.55 4.63 3.07
CA ALA A 22 13.52 4.30 1.65
C ALA A 22 12.40 4.99 0.86
N GLY A 23 11.52 5.75 1.54
CA GLY A 23 10.37 6.39 0.90
C GLY A 23 9.35 5.38 0.36
N SER A 24 9.23 4.20 0.96
CA SER A 24 8.33 3.14 0.48
C SER A 24 6.90 3.65 0.34
N ASP A 25 6.34 3.56 -0.87
CA ASP A 25 5.04 4.11 -1.23
C ASP A 25 3.95 3.03 -1.33
N HIS A 26 4.27 1.77 -1.06
CA HIS A 26 3.32 0.67 -1.15
C HIS A 26 2.66 0.34 0.20
N VAL A 27 1.40 -0.09 0.14
CA VAL A 27 0.56 -0.51 1.29
C VAL A 27 -0.24 -1.76 0.93
N GLY A 28 -0.57 -2.58 1.92
CA GLY A 28 -1.32 -3.84 1.79
C GLY A 28 -1.47 -4.51 3.15
N GLY A 29 -1.94 -5.76 3.18
CA GLY A 29 -2.08 -6.56 4.41
C GLY A 29 -3.26 -6.10 5.26
N TYR A 30 -3.21 -6.36 6.58
CA TYR A 30 -4.31 -6.02 7.47
C TYR A 30 -4.53 -4.51 7.62
N VAL A 31 -5.78 -4.09 7.46
CA VAL A 31 -6.26 -2.70 7.62
C VAL A 31 -7.60 -2.70 8.35
N THR A 32 -7.91 -1.62 9.06
CA THR A 32 -9.21 -1.38 9.72
C THR A 32 -9.74 -0.01 9.34
N LEU A 33 -11.02 0.30 9.65
CA LEU A 33 -11.49 1.69 9.56
C LEU A 33 -10.82 2.50 10.66
N ALA A 34 -10.31 3.69 10.32
CA ALA A 34 -9.69 4.58 11.31
C ALA A 34 -10.69 5.04 12.39
N SER A 35 -11.97 5.20 12.03
CA SER A 35 -13.04 5.58 12.94
C SER A 35 -13.35 4.50 13.98
N GLU A 36 -13.28 3.21 13.61
CA GLU A 36 -13.59 2.09 14.51
C GLU A 36 -12.51 1.86 15.57
N VAL A 37 -11.28 2.32 15.32
CA VAL A 37 -10.14 2.20 16.24
C VAL A 37 -9.76 3.51 16.90
N ALA A 38 -10.57 4.56 16.73
CA ALA A 38 -10.28 5.89 17.28
C ALA A 38 -10.20 5.93 18.82
N SER A 39 -10.88 4.98 19.49
CA SER A 39 -10.85 4.81 20.95
C SER A 39 -9.58 4.11 21.47
N LEU A 40 -8.81 3.44 20.60
CA LEU A 40 -7.55 2.78 20.95
C LEU A 40 -6.41 3.82 20.98
N ARG A 41 -6.42 4.66 22.01
CA ARG A 41 -5.59 5.88 22.04
C ARG A 41 -4.15 5.64 22.48
N THR A 42 -3.82 4.48 23.04
CA THR A 42 -2.46 4.16 23.52
C THR A 42 -1.86 2.98 22.76
N PRO A 43 -0.51 2.86 22.70
CA PRO A 43 0.17 1.72 22.10
C PRO A 43 -0.29 0.39 22.68
N ARG A 44 -0.45 0.32 24.01
CA ARG A 44 -0.93 -0.89 24.69
C ARG A 44 -2.32 -1.32 24.20
N GLN A 45 -3.27 -0.39 24.16
CA GLN A 45 -4.64 -0.69 23.69
C GLN A 45 -4.64 -1.11 22.22
N LEU A 46 -3.90 -0.39 21.39
CA LEU A 46 -3.83 -0.68 19.96
C LEU A 46 -3.17 -2.05 19.69
N LEU A 47 -2.01 -2.32 20.28
CA LEU A 47 -1.29 -3.57 20.06
C LEU A 47 -2.04 -4.78 20.61
N ALA A 48 -2.67 -4.65 21.78
CA ALA A 48 -3.51 -5.72 22.34
C ALA A 48 -4.68 -6.08 21.40
N ALA A 49 -5.31 -5.10 20.75
CA ALA A 49 -6.36 -5.35 19.76
C ALA A 49 -5.85 -6.11 18.53
N TYR A 50 -4.56 -6.00 18.21
CA TYR A 50 -3.88 -6.75 17.15
C TYR A 50 -3.24 -8.06 17.67
N GLY A 51 -3.46 -8.45 18.92
CA GLY A 51 -2.86 -9.65 19.54
C GLY A 51 -1.35 -9.58 19.69
N VAL A 52 -0.79 -8.37 19.73
CA VAL A 52 0.64 -8.14 19.94
C VAL A 52 0.86 -7.83 21.42
N ASP A 53 1.53 -8.75 22.12
CA ASP A 53 1.91 -8.55 23.50
C ASP A 53 3.05 -7.53 23.61
N GLY A 54 2.90 -6.57 24.52
CA GLY A 54 3.92 -5.57 24.82
C GLY A 54 3.34 -4.23 25.27
N ALA A 55 4.23 -3.38 25.76
CA ALA A 55 3.92 -1.99 26.10
C ALA A 55 5.06 -1.07 25.64
N PRO A 56 5.29 -0.97 24.32
CA PRO A 56 6.31 -0.05 23.82
C PRO A 56 5.92 1.39 24.11
N GLU A 57 6.91 2.29 24.10
CA GLU A 57 6.70 3.72 24.31
C GLU A 57 5.78 4.34 23.23
N PHE A 58 5.76 3.74 22.03
CA PHE A 58 4.94 4.17 20.93
C PHE A 58 4.49 3.03 20.01
N ALA A 59 3.45 3.30 19.24
CA ALA A 59 3.03 2.50 18.08
C ALA A 59 2.87 3.41 16.86
N ASP A 60 3.30 2.95 15.70
CA ASP A 60 3.21 3.70 14.45
C ASP A 60 2.06 3.16 13.58
N VAL A 61 1.28 4.07 13.00
CA VAL A 61 0.18 3.74 12.09
C VAL A 61 0.22 4.63 10.86
N VAL A 62 -0.36 4.17 9.75
CA VAL A 62 -0.69 5.05 8.62
C VAL A 62 -2.19 5.14 8.47
N ARG A 63 -2.70 6.36 8.33
CA ARG A 63 -4.10 6.65 8.01
C ARG A 63 -4.19 7.15 6.58
N PHE A 64 -5.11 6.60 5.79
CA PHE A 64 -5.19 6.92 4.38
C PHE A 64 -6.59 6.67 3.84
N GLU A 65 -7.02 7.48 2.87
CA GLU A 65 -8.23 7.19 2.12
C GLU A 65 -8.06 5.86 1.37
N GLN A 66 -9.09 5.02 1.38
CA GLN A 66 -9.09 3.74 0.66
C GLN A 66 -8.76 3.97 -0.83
N PRO A 67 -7.66 3.39 -1.35
CA PRO A 67 -7.34 3.50 -2.76
C PRO A 67 -8.47 2.86 -3.60
N ARG A 68 -8.95 3.58 -4.61
CA ARG A 68 -10.19 3.23 -5.35
C ARG A 68 -10.16 1.86 -6.05
N LEU A 69 -8.97 1.39 -6.41
CA LEU A 69 -8.75 0.10 -7.08
C LEU A 69 -8.15 -0.97 -6.18
N ALA A 70 -7.97 -0.67 -4.88
CA ALA A 70 -7.53 -1.68 -3.91
C ALA A 70 -8.63 -2.70 -3.66
N THR A 71 -8.25 -3.98 -3.67
CA THR A 71 -9.13 -5.06 -3.22
C THR A 71 -9.13 -5.14 -1.70
N LEU A 72 -10.30 -5.38 -1.11
CA LEU A 72 -10.46 -5.69 0.30
C LEU A 72 -11.12 -7.07 0.42
N ALA A 73 -10.47 -7.98 1.13
CA ALA A 73 -10.98 -9.32 1.40
C ALA A 73 -11.13 -9.53 2.91
N ARG A 74 -12.05 -10.40 3.30
CA ARG A 74 -12.11 -10.88 4.69
C ARG A 74 -10.86 -11.73 4.97
N PRO A 75 -10.23 -11.62 6.15
CA PRO A 75 -9.17 -12.53 6.56
C PRO A 75 -9.61 -14.00 6.49
N GLY A 76 -8.72 -14.88 6.04
CA GLY A 76 -9.00 -16.31 5.94
C GLY A 76 -9.06 -17.00 7.31
N PRO A 77 -9.69 -18.19 7.39
CA PRO A 77 -9.83 -18.94 8.65
C PRO A 77 -8.63 -19.84 8.97
N ALA A 78 -7.62 -19.91 8.10
CA ALA A 78 -6.51 -20.84 8.26
C ALA A 78 -5.68 -20.53 9.51
N GLU A 79 -5.26 -21.59 10.21
CA GLU A 79 -4.30 -21.46 11.30
C GLU A 79 -2.93 -21.05 10.74
N ARG A 80 -2.28 -20.12 11.43
CA ARG A 80 -1.00 -19.52 11.05
C ARG A 80 -0.13 -19.29 12.30
N PRO A 81 1.21 -19.23 12.14
CA PRO A 81 2.11 -18.97 13.26
C PRO A 81 2.12 -17.51 13.75
N TRP A 82 1.34 -16.62 13.13
CA TRP A 82 1.08 -15.25 13.58
C TRP A 82 -0.40 -15.06 13.92
N GLN A 83 -0.69 -13.95 14.62
CA GLN A 83 -2.07 -13.56 14.89
C GLN A 83 -2.85 -13.30 13.60
N THR A 84 -3.95 -14.02 13.41
CA THR A 84 -4.91 -13.82 12.32
C THR A 84 -6.25 -13.27 12.86
N PHE A 85 -7.19 -12.96 11.97
CA PHE A 85 -8.48 -12.38 12.34
C PHE A 85 -9.64 -13.14 11.68
N PRO A 86 -9.83 -14.45 11.96
CA PRO A 86 -10.81 -15.28 11.27
C PRO A 86 -12.25 -14.80 11.45
N SER A 87 -12.55 -14.13 12.58
CA SER A 87 -13.84 -13.49 12.82
C SER A 87 -14.09 -12.29 11.89
N GLY A 88 -13.03 -11.68 11.33
CA GLY A 88 -13.08 -10.42 10.59
C GLY A 88 -13.00 -9.18 11.49
N PHE A 89 -12.64 -9.34 12.76
CA PHE A 89 -12.57 -8.25 13.74
C PHE A 89 -11.26 -8.29 14.53
N LEU A 90 -10.82 -7.13 15.00
CA LEU A 90 -9.76 -7.02 16.00
C LEU A 90 -10.18 -7.72 17.31
N LEU A 91 -9.17 -8.09 18.10
CA LEU A 91 -9.36 -8.74 19.40
C LEU A 91 -9.83 -7.74 20.47
N GLY A 92 -10.33 -8.29 21.58
CA GLY A 92 -10.82 -7.51 22.71
C GLY A 92 -12.12 -6.77 22.38
N ASP A 93 -12.32 -5.62 23.03
CA ASP A 93 -13.58 -4.87 22.96
C ASP A 93 -13.70 -3.97 21.72
N SER A 94 -12.66 -3.88 20.89
CA SER A 94 -12.61 -2.91 19.78
C SER A 94 -13.68 -3.17 18.72
N LEU A 95 -14.13 -4.43 18.52
CA LEU A 95 -15.04 -4.89 17.46
C LEU A 95 -14.80 -4.22 16.08
N ALA A 96 -13.57 -3.74 15.83
CA ALA A 96 -13.22 -3.03 14.63
C ALA A 96 -13.00 -4.04 13.52
N ARG A 97 -13.59 -3.80 12.36
CA ARG A 97 -13.49 -4.71 11.23
C ARG A 97 -12.08 -4.70 10.67
N VAL A 98 -11.61 -5.90 10.33
CA VAL A 98 -10.30 -6.13 9.71
C VAL A 98 -10.50 -6.65 8.30
N TRP A 99 -9.80 -6.06 7.36
CA TRP A 99 -9.69 -6.53 5.98
C TRP A 99 -8.25 -6.84 5.64
N VAL A 100 -8.04 -7.82 4.76
CA VAL A 100 -6.79 -7.97 4.01
C VAL A 100 -6.90 -7.11 2.76
N MET A 101 -6.07 -6.07 2.68
CA MET A 101 -6.00 -5.21 1.51
C MET A 101 -4.94 -5.72 0.54
N GLY A 102 -5.30 -5.82 -0.74
CA GLY A 102 -4.34 -6.09 -1.81
C GLY A 102 -3.25 -5.01 -1.87
N ARG A 103 -2.05 -5.42 -2.28
CA ARG A 103 -0.92 -4.50 -2.41
C ARG A 103 -1.23 -3.39 -3.44
N THR A 104 -1.08 -2.13 -3.06
CA THR A 104 -1.20 -0.98 -3.96
C THR A 104 -0.34 0.17 -3.43
N ARG A 105 -0.45 1.37 -4.00
CA ARG A 105 0.21 2.59 -3.51
C ARG A 105 -0.65 3.31 -2.47
N TYR A 106 -0.02 3.98 -1.51
CA TYR A 106 -0.72 4.90 -0.61
C TYR A 106 -1.45 5.99 -1.40
N SER A 107 -2.69 6.30 -1.00
CA SER A 107 -3.41 7.45 -1.53
C SER A 107 -2.70 8.76 -1.19
N TYR A 108 -2.82 9.76 -2.05
CA TYR A 108 -2.37 11.11 -1.72
C TYR A 108 -2.99 11.58 -0.40
N GLY A 109 -2.17 12.22 0.43
CA GLY A 109 -2.61 12.72 1.73
C GLY A 109 -2.58 11.64 2.82
N ALA A 110 -2.13 10.42 2.53
CA ALA A 110 -1.87 9.44 3.58
C ALA A 110 -0.93 10.01 4.65
N GLU A 111 -1.21 9.74 5.91
CA GLU A 111 -0.52 10.32 7.05
C GLU A 111 0.11 9.23 7.90
N TYR A 112 1.41 9.37 8.16
CA TYR A 112 2.13 8.57 9.14
C TYR A 112 1.92 9.20 10.51
N TRP A 113 1.38 8.43 11.45
CA TRP A 113 1.16 8.84 12.83
C TRP A 113 1.96 8.00 13.82
N ARG A 114 2.51 8.65 14.83
CA ARG A 114 3.04 8.01 16.03
C ARG A 114 2.12 8.26 17.21
N ILE A 115 1.68 7.17 17.84
CA ILE A 115 0.85 7.17 19.05
C ILE A 115 1.76 6.87 20.23
N ARG A 116 1.73 7.70 21.28
CA ARG A 116 2.56 7.55 22.48
C ARG A 116 1.79 7.01 23.68
N ALA A 117 2.53 6.55 24.69
CA ALA A 117 1.98 5.94 25.90
C ALA A 117 0.95 6.81 26.65
N ASP A 118 1.08 8.14 26.59
CA ASP A 118 0.16 9.12 27.18
C ASP A 118 -1.10 9.40 26.32
N GLY A 119 -1.16 8.81 25.13
CA GLY A 119 -2.22 9.03 24.15
C GLY A 119 -2.00 10.19 23.19
N GLU A 120 -0.85 10.89 23.28
CA GLU A 120 -0.44 11.87 22.28
C GLU A 120 -0.33 11.17 20.91
N GLN A 121 -0.91 11.79 19.88
CA GLN A 121 -0.77 11.34 18.50
C GLN A 121 -0.14 12.45 17.67
N LYS A 122 1.02 12.15 17.08
CA LYS A 122 1.76 13.10 16.26
C LYS A 122 1.88 12.60 14.82
N CYS A 123 1.42 13.41 13.87
CA CYS A 123 1.69 13.18 12.45
C CYS A 123 3.16 13.46 12.19
N LEU A 124 3.90 12.45 11.74
CA LEU A 124 5.33 12.53 11.46
C LEU A 124 5.63 12.81 9.98
N SER A 125 4.73 12.41 9.09
CA SER A 125 4.92 12.54 7.64
C SER A 125 3.58 12.45 6.92
N ASN A 126 3.50 13.03 5.73
CA ASN A 126 2.38 12.90 4.82
C ASN A 126 2.86 12.49 3.42
N TYR A 127 2.10 11.64 2.74
CA TYR A 127 2.37 11.20 1.37
C TYR A 127 1.85 12.24 0.37
N ALA A 128 2.77 12.93 -0.31
CA ALA A 128 2.44 14.02 -1.22
C ALA A 128 2.26 13.57 -2.69
N GLY A 129 1.91 12.29 -2.90
CA GLY A 129 1.65 11.70 -4.21
C GLY A 129 2.92 11.16 -4.87
N VAL A 130 2.75 10.49 -6.01
CA VAL A 130 3.81 9.66 -6.61
C VAL A 130 5.10 10.42 -6.90
N ALA A 131 4.97 11.59 -7.53
CA ALA A 131 6.11 12.43 -7.86
C ALA A 131 6.74 13.13 -6.63
N ARG A 132 6.06 13.19 -5.47
CA ARG A 132 6.56 13.84 -4.23
C ARG A 132 6.91 12.89 -3.07
N GLY A 133 6.34 11.70 -3.01
CA GLY A 133 6.62 10.72 -1.96
C GLY A 133 6.26 11.20 -0.56
N TRP A 134 6.80 10.52 0.45
CA TRP A 134 6.64 10.88 1.86
C TRP A 134 7.47 12.11 2.24
N ALA A 135 6.85 13.08 2.89
CA ALA A 135 7.55 14.26 3.41
C ALA A 135 8.58 13.86 4.48
N GLY A 136 9.82 14.31 4.32
CA GLY A 136 10.90 14.02 5.28
C GLY A 136 11.48 12.60 5.21
N ALA A 137 11.06 11.76 4.26
CA ALA A 137 11.76 10.50 4.00
C ALA A 137 13.18 10.77 3.47
N ARG A 138 14.15 9.96 3.89
CA ARG A 138 15.56 10.14 3.53
C ARG A 138 15.84 9.89 2.05
N GLN A 139 15.04 9.05 1.43
CA GLN A 139 15.14 8.73 0.02
C GLN A 139 13.78 8.89 -0.65
N TRP A 140 13.81 9.29 -1.92
CA TRP A 140 12.72 9.06 -2.85
C TRP A 140 13.19 8.08 -3.92
N ARG A 141 12.31 7.16 -4.29
CA ARG A 141 12.57 6.21 -5.36
C ARG A 141 11.54 6.41 -6.46
N PRO A 142 11.95 6.34 -7.73
CA PRO A 142 11.00 6.27 -8.82
C PRO A 142 9.97 5.15 -8.58
N PRO A 143 8.68 5.45 -8.76
CA PRO A 143 7.60 4.49 -8.59
C PRO A 143 7.72 3.31 -9.56
N SER A 144 7.17 2.17 -9.16
CA SER A 144 6.99 1.03 -10.06
C SER A 144 5.73 1.24 -10.91
N PRO A 145 5.77 1.10 -12.25
CA PRO A 145 4.58 1.20 -13.11
C PRO A 145 3.65 -0.01 -13.01
N ILE A 146 4.02 -1.02 -12.22
CA ILE A 146 3.25 -2.26 -12.03
C ILE A 146 2.59 -2.38 -10.65
N VAL A 147 2.60 -1.29 -9.86
CA VAL A 147 1.90 -1.19 -8.57
C VAL A 147 1.27 0.20 -8.45
N GLY A 148 -0.01 0.23 -8.07
CA GLY A 148 -0.76 1.46 -7.84
C GLY A 148 -1.43 2.04 -9.09
N THR A 149 -2.26 3.05 -8.85
CA THR A 149 -3.11 3.67 -9.86
C THR A 149 -2.31 4.41 -10.94
N MET A 150 -2.79 4.29 -12.16
CA MET A 150 -2.36 4.98 -13.36
C MET A 150 -3.56 5.64 -14.04
N ALA A 151 -3.28 6.58 -14.95
CA ALA A 151 -4.30 7.19 -15.77
C ALA A 151 -3.81 7.43 -17.20
N ARG A 152 -4.71 7.26 -18.18
CA ARG A 152 -4.51 7.78 -19.54
C ARG A 152 -5.15 9.16 -19.65
N TRP A 153 -4.39 10.13 -20.15
CA TRP A 153 -4.85 11.49 -20.39
C TRP A 153 -4.16 12.06 -21.63
N ARG A 154 -4.93 12.61 -22.57
CA ARG A 154 -4.44 13.18 -23.85
C ARG A 154 -3.46 12.27 -24.61
N GLY A 155 -3.73 10.96 -24.62
CA GLY A 155 -2.90 9.95 -25.31
C GLY A 155 -1.60 9.59 -24.59
N GLY A 156 -1.30 10.21 -23.44
CA GLY A 156 -0.20 9.83 -22.55
C GLY A 156 -0.68 8.94 -21.42
N GLU A 157 0.26 8.24 -20.79
CA GLU A 157 0.01 7.41 -19.62
C GLU A 157 0.87 7.89 -18.45
N PHE A 158 0.24 8.06 -17.29
CA PHE A 158 0.83 8.70 -16.13
C PHE A 158 0.54 7.90 -14.86
N PHE A 159 1.41 8.03 -13.86
CA PHE A 159 1.05 7.65 -12.50
C PHE A 159 -0.06 8.58 -12.01
N ALA A 160 -1.00 8.06 -11.22
CA ALA A 160 -2.18 8.82 -10.82
C ALA A 160 -2.42 8.72 -9.31
N ASP A 161 -2.65 9.88 -8.68
CA ASP A 161 -3.28 9.95 -7.37
C ASP A 161 -4.69 10.55 -7.53
N VAL A 162 -5.73 9.74 -7.34
CA VAL A 162 -7.13 10.14 -7.49
C VAL A 162 -7.61 10.81 -6.21
N ARG A 163 -8.21 12.00 -6.30
CA ARG A 163 -8.74 12.78 -5.18
C ARG A 163 -10.10 13.36 -5.54
N ALA A 164 -11.15 12.76 -5.02
CA ALA A 164 -12.52 13.13 -5.38
C ALA A 164 -12.71 13.24 -6.92
N ASP A 165 -12.89 14.45 -7.44
CA ASP A 165 -13.11 14.80 -8.84
C ASP A 165 -11.84 15.22 -9.60
N LEU A 166 -10.67 15.16 -8.96
CA LEU A 166 -9.37 15.50 -9.54
C LEU A 166 -8.42 14.31 -9.55
N VAL A 167 -7.48 14.32 -10.50
CA VAL A 167 -6.36 13.38 -10.57
C VAL A 167 -5.06 14.17 -10.62
N LEU A 168 -4.16 13.90 -9.67
CA LEU A 168 -2.78 14.35 -9.77
C LEU A 168 -2.03 13.34 -10.67
N LEU A 169 -1.75 13.75 -11.89
CA LEU A 169 -0.90 13.01 -12.83
C LEU A 169 0.56 13.26 -12.48
N SER A 170 1.37 12.20 -12.54
CA SER A 170 2.81 12.26 -12.33
C SER A 170 3.54 11.59 -13.50
N ALA A 171 4.52 12.28 -14.07
CA ALA A 171 5.41 11.77 -15.11
C ALA A 171 6.86 11.71 -14.60
N ILE A 172 7.54 10.59 -14.83
CA ILE A 172 8.95 10.38 -14.43
C ILE A 172 9.79 10.30 -15.70
N THR A 173 10.34 11.44 -16.12
CA THR A 173 11.00 11.65 -17.41
C THR A 173 11.97 12.83 -17.34
N GLY A 174 12.98 12.86 -18.19
CA GLY A 174 13.93 13.98 -18.30
C GLY A 174 13.23 15.29 -18.65
N ASP A 175 12.47 15.29 -19.74
CA ASP A 175 11.68 16.44 -20.19
C ASP A 175 10.21 16.25 -19.84
N GLY A 176 9.62 17.27 -19.21
CA GLY A 176 8.25 17.26 -18.75
C GLY A 176 7.22 17.38 -19.89
N PRO A 177 6.06 16.72 -19.78
CA PRO A 177 4.95 16.97 -20.68
C PRO A 177 4.48 18.44 -20.61
N SER A 178 3.88 18.94 -21.69
CA SER A 178 3.34 20.30 -21.72
C SER A 178 2.28 20.52 -20.63
N GLY A 179 2.39 21.62 -19.90
CA GLY A 179 1.48 21.95 -18.79
C GLY A 179 1.75 21.20 -17.49
N PHE A 180 2.83 20.41 -17.40
CA PHE A 180 3.29 19.84 -16.15
C PHE A 180 4.33 20.75 -15.49
N GLU A 181 4.31 20.80 -14.16
CA GLU A 181 5.29 21.49 -13.34
C GLU A 181 6.33 20.49 -12.84
N GLN A 182 7.61 20.84 -12.89
CA GLN A 182 8.67 20.02 -12.30
C GLN A 182 8.66 20.19 -10.77
N VAL A 183 8.48 19.10 -10.05
CA VAL A 183 8.45 19.11 -8.58
C VAL A 183 9.75 18.56 -7.98
N ARG A 184 10.50 17.82 -8.80
CA ARG A 184 11.84 17.29 -8.54
C ARG A 184 12.57 17.01 -9.85
N PRO A 185 13.90 16.87 -9.83
CA PRO A 185 14.64 16.43 -11.00
C PRO A 185 14.04 15.15 -11.59
N GLY A 186 13.61 15.25 -12.85
CA GLY A 186 12.98 14.15 -13.58
C GLY A 186 11.57 13.74 -13.14
N ALA A 187 10.92 14.50 -12.25
CA ALA A 187 9.56 14.22 -11.80
C ALA A 187 8.65 15.45 -11.96
N TRP A 188 7.56 15.25 -12.67
CA TRP A 188 6.67 16.30 -13.15
C TRP A 188 5.24 15.98 -12.76
N VAL A 189 4.43 17.00 -12.47
CA VAL A 189 3.03 16.82 -12.10
C VAL A 189 2.09 17.75 -12.84
N SER A 190 0.85 17.31 -13.00
CA SER A 190 -0.27 18.17 -13.38
C SER A 190 -1.55 17.67 -12.72
N THR A 191 -2.46 18.58 -12.38
CA THR A 191 -3.77 18.22 -11.82
C THR A 191 -4.83 18.43 -12.88
N VAL A 192 -5.64 17.41 -13.12
CA VAL A 192 -6.68 17.43 -14.15
C VAL A 192 -8.00 16.87 -13.58
N PRO A 193 -9.15 17.19 -14.19
CA PRO A 193 -10.41 16.55 -13.81
C PRO A 193 -10.37 15.03 -14.02
N ALA A 194 -10.92 14.28 -13.07
CA ALA A 194 -11.02 12.82 -13.16
C ALA A 194 -11.88 12.37 -14.35
N SER A 195 -12.86 13.18 -14.75
CA SER A 195 -13.71 12.94 -15.93
C SER A 195 -12.95 12.99 -17.26
N GLU A 196 -11.76 13.58 -17.30
CA GLU A 196 -10.89 13.60 -18.48
C GLU A 196 -9.93 12.40 -18.55
N CYS A 197 -9.92 11.53 -17.52
CA CYS A 197 -8.97 10.45 -17.37
C CYS A 197 -9.62 9.07 -17.52
N GLU A 198 -8.94 8.15 -18.19
CA GLU A 198 -9.18 6.72 -18.02
C GLU A 198 -8.30 6.23 -16.86
N ILE A 199 -8.89 5.93 -15.71
CA ILE A 199 -8.17 5.55 -14.48
C ILE A 199 -8.14 4.03 -14.35
N PHE A 200 -6.97 3.46 -14.08
CA PHE A 200 -6.79 2.00 -13.98
C PHE A 200 -5.62 1.62 -13.06
N GLU A 201 -5.51 0.34 -12.70
CA GLU A 201 -4.35 -0.25 -12.05
C GLU A 201 -3.99 -1.55 -12.79
N ARG A 202 -2.68 -1.77 -13.00
CA ARG A 202 -2.18 -3.02 -13.57
C ARG A 202 -1.72 -3.96 -12.48
N VAL A 203 -2.18 -5.20 -12.56
CA VAL A 203 -1.75 -6.29 -11.70
C VAL A 203 -1.07 -7.32 -12.57
N PHE A 204 0.23 -7.51 -12.33
CA PHE A 204 1.01 -8.54 -12.98
C PHE A 204 1.25 -9.70 -12.01
N THR A 205 0.90 -10.90 -12.44
CA THR A 205 1.13 -12.14 -11.70
C THR A 205 2.08 -13.04 -12.48
N ALA A 206 2.73 -13.94 -11.76
CA ALA A 206 3.64 -14.94 -12.31
C ALA A 206 3.71 -16.13 -11.34
N GLU A 207 4.52 -17.12 -11.68
CA GLU A 207 4.90 -18.21 -10.78
C GLU A 207 6.41 -18.22 -10.58
N VAL A 208 6.85 -18.56 -9.37
CA VAL A 208 8.25 -18.87 -9.06
C VAL A 208 8.28 -20.29 -8.51
N ASP A 209 8.91 -21.22 -9.24
CA ASP A 209 8.98 -22.64 -8.86
C ASP A 209 7.60 -23.24 -8.49
N GLY A 210 6.55 -22.82 -9.21
CA GLY A 210 5.17 -23.24 -9.00
C GLY A 210 4.37 -22.43 -7.95
N VAL A 211 5.02 -21.52 -7.22
CA VAL A 211 4.35 -20.66 -6.23
C VAL A 211 3.78 -19.41 -6.90
N PRO A 212 2.46 -19.13 -6.80
CA PRO A 212 1.85 -17.93 -7.38
C PRO A 212 2.32 -16.65 -6.69
N VAL A 213 2.75 -15.67 -7.50
CA VAL A 213 3.26 -14.38 -7.02
C VAL A 213 2.69 -13.21 -7.80
N ARG A 214 2.63 -12.03 -7.15
CA ARG A 214 2.45 -10.73 -7.79
C ARG A 214 3.79 -10.05 -7.97
N LEU A 215 4.04 -9.51 -9.16
CA LEU A 215 5.22 -8.70 -9.43
C LEU A 215 5.06 -7.30 -8.81
N LEU A 216 6.04 -6.87 -8.02
CA LEU A 216 6.09 -5.53 -7.42
C LEU A 216 7.07 -4.61 -8.14
N ARG A 217 8.17 -5.17 -8.63
CA ARG A 217 9.18 -4.47 -9.44
C ARG A 217 9.93 -5.51 -10.27
N ARG A 218 10.37 -5.12 -11.46
CA ARG A 218 11.17 -5.98 -12.34
C ARG A 218 12.29 -5.17 -12.99
N SER A 219 13.49 -5.75 -13.01
CA SER A 219 14.63 -5.34 -13.82
C SER A 219 14.98 -6.46 -14.81
N ALA A 220 16.03 -6.25 -15.60
CA ALA A 220 16.51 -7.27 -16.54
C ALA A 220 16.93 -8.57 -15.82
N SER A 221 17.54 -8.48 -14.64
CA SER A 221 18.10 -9.63 -13.92
C SER A 221 17.31 -10.05 -12.67
N GLN A 222 16.57 -9.15 -12.04
CA GLN A 222 15.88 -9.42 -10.77
C GLN A 222 14.43 -8.94 -10.79
N ALA A 223 13.58 -9.65 -10.04
CA ALA A 223 12.22 -9.24 -9.74
C ALA A 223 11.98 -9.25 -8.24
N ARG A 224 11.30 -8.22 -7.74
CA ARG A 224 10.70 -8.23 -6.40
C ARG A 224 9.27 -8.73 -6.52
N VAL A 225 8.95 -9.76 -5.76
CA VAL A 225 7.66 -10.46 -5.81
C VAL A 225 6.99 -10.48 -4.44
N LEU A 226 5.67 -10.46 -4.44
CA LEU A 226 4.78 -10.69 -3.31
C LEU A 226 4.12 -12.04 -3.51
N LEU A 227 4.12 -12.92 -2.51
CA LEU A 227 3.39 -14.18 -2.60
C LEU A 227 1.88 -13.90 -2.54
N LEU A 228 1.12 -14.62 -3.37
CA LEU A 228 -0.35 -14.57 -3.34
C LEU A 228 -0.94 -15.53 -2.30
N SER A 229 -0.09 -16.30 -1.64
CA SER A 229 -0.37 -17.18 -0.52
C SER A 229 0.30 -16.66 0.74
N ASP A 230 -0.28 -17.00 1.88
CA ASP A 230 0.27 -16.75 3.21
C ASP A 230 0.79 -18.05 3.86
N ASP A 231 1.04 -19.10 3.08
CA ASP A 231 1.62 -20.37 3.57
C ASP A 231 3.14 -20.24 3.81
N PRO A 232 3.65 -20.47 5.03
CA PRO A 232 5.07 -20.45 5.33
C PRO A 232 5.91 -21.45 4.52
N ALA A 233 5.36 -22.62 4.19
CA ALA A 233 6.09 -23.66 3.46
C ALA A 233 6.33 -23.25 2.00
N GLU A 234 5.34 -22.64 1.36
CA GLU A 234 5.50 -22.07 0.01
C GLU A 234 6.49 -20.89 0.03
N ALA A 235 6.46 -20.07 1.07
CA ALA A 235 7.40 -18.97 1.26
C ALA A 235 8.86 -19.46 1.40
N GLU A 236 9.09 -20.49 2.22
CA GLU A 236 10.40 -21.11 2.39
C GLU A 236 10.92 -21.68 1.07
N GLY A 237 10.06 -22.36 0.30
CA GLY A 237 10.41 -23.00 -0.97
C GLY A 237 11.03 -22.04 -2.01
N ILE A 238 10.67 -20.76 -1.99
CA ILE A 238 11.22 -19.75 -2.92
C ILE A 238 12.15 -18.73 -2.25
N GLY A 239 12.47 -18.92 -0.96
CA GLY A 239 13.34 -18.03 -0.19
C GLY A 239 12.70 -16.67 0.13
N ALA A 240 11.37 -16.63 0.26
CA ALA A 240 10.65 -15.42 0.65
C ALA A 240 10.79 -15.14 2.15
N THR A 241 10.75 -13.86 2.51
CA THR A 241 10.83 -13.42 3.90
C THR A 241 9.50 -12.81 4.34
N LEU A 242 9.12 -13.05 5.60
CA LEU A 242 7.95 -12.46 6.21
C LEU A 242 8.24 -10.97 6.48
N VAL A 243 7.54 -10.08 5.78
CA VAL A 243 7.73 -8.62 5.93
C VAL A 243 6.76 -8.01 6.94
N GLU A 244 5.58 -8.62 7.07
CA GLU A 244 4.52 -8.33 8.05
C GLU A 244 3.63 -9.58 8.19
N PRO A 245 2.82 -9.72 9.25
CA PRO A 245 1.96 -10.90 9.43
C PRO A 245 1.14 -11.23 8.17
N GLY A 246 1.33 -12.44 7.63
CA GLY A 246 0.64 -12.94 6.44
C GLY A 246 1.13 -12.38 5.10
N VAL A 247 2.25 -11.66 5.06
CA VAL A 247 2.80 -11.08 3.83
C VAL A 247 4.25 -11.50 3.66
N TYR A 248 4.48 -12.22 2.56
CA TYR A 248 5.81 -12.69 2.18
C TYR A 248 6.28 -12.00 0.90
N GLU A 249 7.53 -11.56 0.90
CA GLU A 249 8.17 -11.00 -0.28
C GLU A 249 9.53 -11.65 -0.55
N ALA A 250 9.89 -11.77 -1.82
CA ALA A 250 11.18 -12.29 -2.25
C ALA A 250 11.81 -11.41 -3.33
N ILE A 251 13.13 -11.46 -3.43
CA ILE A 251 13.88 -11.03 -4.61
C ILE A 251 14.34 -12.28 -5.33
N VAL A 252 13.89 -12.46 -6.57
CA VAL A 252 14.18 -13.64 -7.39
C VAL A 252 14.86 -13.21 -8.68
N GLU A 253 15.54 -14.14 -9.34
CA GLU A 253 16.04 -13.92 -10.70
C GLU A 253 14.86 -13.83 -11.67
N THR A 254 14.91 -12.88 -12.61
CA THR A 254 13.84 -12.70 -13.61
C THR A 254 13.63 -13.96 -14.48
N SER A 255 14.67 -14.78 -14.67
CA SER A 255 14.63 -16.07 -15.38
C SER A 255 13.79 -17.14 -14.70
N ARG A 256 13.54 -17.03 -13.38
CA ARG A 256 12.71 -17.97 -12.61
C ARG A 256 11.21 -17.68 -12.75
N LEU A 257 10.83 -16.54 -13.33
CA LEU A 257 9.43 -16.20 -13.52
C LEU A 257 8.83 -17.01 -14.66
N ALA A 258 7.84 -17.82 -14.33
CA ALA A 258 6.99 -18.54 -15.29
C ALA A 258 5.60 -17.88 -15.38
N ASN A 259 4.85 -18.21 -16.44
CA ASN A 259 3.43 -17.91 -16.56
C ASN A 259 3.05 -16.45 -16.26
N THR A 260 3.88 -15.49 -16.72
CA THR A 260 3.62 -14.07 -16.45
C THR A 260 2.38 -13.59 -17.16
N GLN A 261 1.44 -13.04 -16.42
CA GLN A 261 0.17 -12.50 -16.90
C GLN A 261 -0.03 -11.07 -16.38
N GLY A 262 -0.81 -10.28 -17.10
CA GLY A 262 -1.17 -8.92 -16.71
C GLY A 262 -2.66 -8.69 -16.89
N VAL A 263 -3.28 -8.11 -15.88
CA VAL A 263 -4.68 -7.65 -15.93
C VAL A 263 -4.71 -6.16 -15.66
N GLU A 264 -5.54 -5.43 -16.42
CA GLU A 264 -5.83 -4.03 -16.21
C GLU A 264 -7.22 -3.89 -15.59
N ASN A 265 -7.28 -3.39 -14.35
CA ASN A 265 -8.53 -3.12 -13.65
C ASN A 265 -8.87 -1.64 -13.81
N GLN A 266 -9.95 -1.34 -14.51
CA GLN A 266 -10.39 0.03 -14.74
C GLN A 266 -11.30 0.50 -13.62
N LEU A 267 -11.15 1.77 -13.23
CA LEU A 267 -12.09 2.43 -12.35
C LEU A 267 -13.31 2.82 -13.18
N THR A 268 -14.31 1.93 -13.23
CA THR A 268 -15.61 2.27 -13.79
C THR A 268 -16.31 3.25 -12.84
N GLY A 269 -17.01 4.25 -13.39
CA GLY A 269 -17.86 5.14 -12.59
C GLY A 269 -18.76 4.32 -11.66
N ALA A 270 -18.99 4.83 -10.44
CA ALA A 270 -19.88 4.18 -9.48
C ALA A 270 -21.19 3.82 -10.20
N ALA A 271 -21.53 2.52 -10.25
CA ALA A 271 -22.86 2.13 -10.63
C ALA A 271 -23.82 2.92 -9.72
N GLU A 272 -24.70 3.71 -10.34
CA GLU A 272 -25.76 4.47 -9.68
C GLU A 272 -26.63 3.58 -8.78
#